data_AF-A0A0D6PYE0-F1
#
_entry.id   AF-A0A0D6PYE0-F1
#
_cell.length_a   1.000
_cell.length_b   1.000
_cell.length_c   1.000
_cell.angle_alpha   90.00
_cell.angle_beta   90.00
_cell.angle_gamma   90.00
#
_symmetry.space_group_name_H-M   'P 1'
#
loop_
_entity.id
_entity.type
_entity.pdbx_description
1 polymer ?
#
loop_
_entity_poly.entity_id
_entity_poly.type
_entity_poly.pdbx_seq_one_letter_code
_entity_poly.pdbx_strand_id
1 'polypeptide(L)'
;MYCFMLHFAPYSAFSIIALVICFALVCIFEFVNGFHDTANAVATVIYTRSLRPRTAVIWSGCMNFVGVLLGGISVAYGLVELLPADVLSPPNGDPAVPMLISLFGTALAWNLFTWWFGIPNSSSHCVIGALIGIAIGDALLHTRDLGNSVDWSQIWKILRALAISPLLGLVGAGGLYFIIKHLVHDPELYQPPQGDKPTRGWVRGLLILTCTGVSFSHGSNDGQKSIGLIMLTIIGILPATFALASDSTPRIPHVAEYATSAAPLIEQYDHDGLRDEAIAAVGRLSRTDAAHVVPSVLRADMYEVVAGLKVTCPPEMSPF
;
A
#
# COMPACT_ATOMS: atom_id res chain seq x y z
N MET A 1 14.35 6.55 29.08
CA MET A 1 14.33 5.90 27.75
C MET A 1 13.99 4.41 27.83
N TYR A 2 14.54 3.63 28.77
CA TYR A 2 14.24 2.20 28.92
C TYR A 2 12.79 1.84 29.33
N CYS A 3 12.09 2.72 30.06
CA CYS A 3 10.71 2.47 30.51
C CYS A 3 9.65 2.62 29.40
N PHE A 4 10.00 3.31 28.30
CA PHE A 4 9.11 3.50 27.15
C PHE A 4 9.15 2.26 26.23
N MET A 5 10.32 1.62 26.08
CA MET A 5 10.49 0.44 25.21
C MET A 5 9.83 -0.84 25.75
N LEU A 6 9.55 -0.94 27.05
CA LEU A 6 8.80 -2.06 27.65
C LEU A 6 7.31 -2.06 27.25
N HIS A 7 6.78 -0.93 26.77
CA HIS A 7 5.40 -0.82 26.29
C HIS A 7 5.20 -1.26 24.84
N PHE A 8 6.21 -1.85 24.16
CA PHE A 8 6.12 -2.20 22.73
C PHE A 8 6.60 -3.63 22.41
N ALA A 9 6.36 -4.58 23.31
CA ALA A 9 6.30 -5.99 22.93
C ALA A 9 5.13 -6.21 21.94
N PRO A 10 5.16 -7.22 21.05
CA PRO A 10 4.03 -7.58 20.17
C PRO A 10 2.71 -7.90 20.92
N TYR A 11 2.74 -7.91 22.25
CA TYR A 11 1.61 -8.16 23.14
C TYR A 11 1.32 -7.00 24.11
N SER A 12 1.93 -5.83 23.93
CA SER A 12 1.61 -4.67 24.76
C SER A 12 0.22 -4.12 24.40
N ALA A 13 -0.50 -3.62 25.41
CA ALA A 13 -1.82 -3.03 25.19
C ALA A 13 -1.77 -1.88 24.16
N PHE A 14 -0.68 -1.12 24.11
CA PHE A 14 -0.51 -0.04 23.15
C PHE A 14 -0.44 -0.55 21.70
N SER A 15 0.36 -1.59 21.42
CA SER A 15 0.49 -2.12 20.05
C SER A 15 -0.83 -2.70 19.55
N ILE A 16 -1.61 -3.33 20.43
CA ILE A 16 -2.96 -3.83 20.10
C ILE A 16 -3.92 -2.67 19.81
N ILE A 17 -3.92 -1.63 20.66
CA ILE A 17 -4.75 -0.44 20.44
C ILE A 17 -4.37 0.25 19.12
N ALA A 18 -3.08 0.42 18.85
CA ALA A 18 -2.58 0.99 17.61
C ALA A 18 -2.98 0.16 16.38
N LEU A 19 -2.88 -1.17 16.47
CA LEU A 19 -3.33 -2.07 15.42
C LEU A 19 -4.83 -1.91 15.13
N VAL A 20 -5.66 -1.88 16.18
CA VAL A 20 -7.11 -1.69 16.03
C VAL A 20 -7.43 -0.32 15.42
N ILE A 21 -6.73 0.74 15.82
CA ILE A 21 -6.91 2.08 15.26
C ILE A 21 -6.51 2.12 13.79
N CYS A 22 -5.32 1.62 13.43
CA CYS A 22 -4.87 1.60 12.04
C CYS A 22 -5.79 0.74 11.16
N PHE A 23 -6.20 -0.44 11.65
CA PHE A 23 -7.16 -1.28 10.95
C PHE A 23 -8.49 -0.55 10.74
N ALA A 24 -9.03 0.11 11.76
CA ALA A 24 -10.25 0.91 11.64
C ALA A 24 -10.09 2.05 10.62
N LEU A 25 -8.94 2.74 10.62
CA LEU A 25 -8.64 3.80 9.63
C LEU A 25 -8.65 3.24 8.21
N VAL A 26 -8.01 2.09 7.98
CA VAL A 26 -8.04 1.43 6.66
C VAL A 26 -9.48 1.04 6.30
N CYS A 27 -10.26 0.45 7.20
CA CYS A 27 -11.66 0.11 6.91
C CYS A 27 -12.51 1.34 6.57
N ILE A 28 -12.31 2.46 7.27
CA ILE A 28 -13.04 3.72 6.99
C ILE A 28 -12.57 4.29 5.65
N PHE A 29 -11.27 4.29 5.37
CA PHE A 29 -10.71 4.72 4.09
C PHE A 29 -11.31 3.93 2.93
N GLU A 30 -11.40 2.61 3.04
CA GLU A 30 -11.98 1.73 2.03
C GLU A 30 -13.49 1.94 1.86
N PHE A 31 -14.21 2.15 2.97
CA PHE A 31 -15.62 2.52 2.89
C PHE A 31 -15.83 3.83 2.13
N VAL A 32 -14.99 4.84 2.41
CA VAL A 32 -15.02 6.13 1.72
C VAL A 32 -14.69 5.99 0.25
N ASN A 33 -13.63 5.25 -0.06
CA ASN A 33 -13.23 4.95 -1.42
C ASN A 33 -14.36 4.25 -2.21
N GLY A 34 -15.01 3.27 -1.60
CA GLY A 34 -16.10 2.52 -2.20
C GLY A 34 -17.26 3.40 -2.68
N PHE A 35 -17.72 4.38 -1.89
CA PHE A 35 -18.82 5.24 -2.34
C PHE A 35 -18.38 6.29 -3.37
N HIS A 36 -17.13 6.75 -3.35
CA HIS A 36 -16.58 7.63 -4.39
C HIS A 36 -16.62 6.96 -5.75
N ASP A 37 -16.11 5.73 -5.81
CA ASP A 37 -15.91 5.05 -7.09
C ASP A 37 -17.11 4.22 -7.55
N THR A 38 -18.04 3.88 -6.65
CA THR A 38 -19.29 3.23 -7.05
C THR A 38 -20.03 4.04 -8.11
N ALA A 39 -20.01 5.38 -8.02
CA ALA A 39 -20.64 6.26 -8.99
C ALA A 39 -20.11 6.03 -10.42
N ASN A 40 -18.81 5.78 -10.57
CA ASN A 40 -18.16 5.54 -11.87
C ASN A 40 -18.68 4.27 -12.57
N ALA A 41 -19.02 3.23 -11.79
CA ALA A 41 -19.52 1.96 -12.33
C ALA A 41 -21.03 1.96 -12.61
N VAL A 42 -21.84 2.63 -11.76
CA VAL A 42 -23.31 2.53 -11.83
C VAL A 42 -24.00 3.69 -12.54
N ALA A 43 -23.33 4.82 -12.77
CA ALA A 43 -23.95 6.00 -13.37
C ALA A 43 -24.61 5.72 -14.72
N THR A 44 -23.97 4.93 -15.58
CA THR A 44 -24.46 4.61 -16.93
C THR A 44 -25.77 3.82 -16.89
N VAL A 45 -25.85 2.76 -16.09
CA VAL A 45 -27.06 1.91 -15.97
C VAL A 45 -28.22 2.63 -15.26
N ILE A 46 -27.92 3.58 -14.37
CA ILE A 46 -28.93 4.40 -13.70
C ILE A 46 -29.46 5.48 -14.65
N TYR A 47 -28.57 6.22 -15.32
CA TYR A 47 -28.92 7.29 -16.25
C TYR A 47 -29.74 6.77 -17.44
N THR A 48 -29.34 5.63 -17.99
CA THR A 48 -30.08 4.94 -19.06
C THR A 48 -31.31 4.18 -18.58
N ARG A 49 -31.59 4.19 -17.27
CA ARG A 49 -32.72 3.49 -16.63
C ARG A 49 -32.75 1.98 -16.89
N SER A 50 -31.57 1.41 -17.13
CA SER A 50 -31.36 -0.02 -17.31
C SER A 50 -31.52 -0.78 -15.97
N LEU A 51 -31.18 -0.14 -14.85
CA LEU A 51 -31.41 -0.64 -13.50
C LEU A 51 -31.94 0.48 -12.59
N ARG A 52 -32.75 0.11 -11.59
CA ARG A 52 -33.14 1.04 -10.52
C ARG A 52 -31.92 1.36 -9.65
N PRO A 53 -31.77 2.59 -9.14
CA PRO A 53 -30.60 3.00 -8.35
C PRO A 53 -30.24 2.03 -7.22
N ARG A 54 -31.22 1.63 -6.41
CA ARG A 54 -31.00 0.68 -5.30
C ARG A 54 -30.46 -0.67 -5.78
N THR A 55 -31.03 -1.20 -6.86
CA THR A 55 -30.60 -2.49 -7.45
C THR A 55 -29.21 -2.38 -8.06
N ALA A 56 -28.90 -1.28 -8.75
CA ALA A 56 -27.60 -1.05 -9.37
C ALA A 56 -26.48 -0.99 -8.32
N VAL A 57 -26.71 -0.29 -7.21
CA VAL A 57 -25.72 -0.20 -6.11
C VAL A 57 -25.49 -1.55 -5.44
N ILE A 58 -26.57 -2.30 -5.12
CA ILE A 58 -26.43 -3.65 -4.53
C ILE A 58 -25.69 -4.58 -5.49
N TRP A 59 -26.06 -4.57 -6.77
CA TRP A 59 -25.40 -5.37 -7.80
C TRP A 59 -23.90 -5.03 -7.92
N SER A 60 -23.57 -3.74 -7.99
CA SER A 60 -22.18 -3.26 -8.03
C SER A 60 -21.41 -3.71 -6.79
N GLY A 61 -22.01 -3.64 -5.60
CA GLY A 61 -21.40 -4.12 -4.36
C GLY A 61 -21.10 -5.61 -4.39
N CYS A 62 -22.05 -6.45 -4.85
CA CYS A 62 -21.83 -7.88 -5.02
C CYS A 62 -20.70 -8.18 -6.02
N MET A 63 -20.67 -7.48 -7.16
CA MET A 63 -19.63 -7.68 -8.17
C MET A 63 -18.25 -7.19 -7.71
N ASN A 64 -18.20 -6.09 -6.94
CA ASN A 64 -16.96 -5.67 -6.29
C ASN A 64 -16.44 -6.75 -5.35
N PHE A 65 -17.30 -7.31 -4.49
CA PHE A 65 -16.93 -8.39 -3.57
C PHE A 65 -16.40 -9.62 -4.31
N VAL A 66 -17.07 -10.06 -5.37
CA VAL A 66 -16.59 -11.16 -6.24
C VAL A 66 -15.26 -10.80 -6.90
N GLY A 67 -15.08 -9.55 -7.32
CA GLY A 67 -13.83 -9.00 -7.84
C GLY A 67 -12.67 -9.14 -6.85
N VAL A 68 -12.89 -8.81 -5.58
CA VAL A 68 -11.87 -8.98 -4.53
C VAL A 68 -11.48 -10.46 -4.40
N LEU A 69 -12.47 -11.36 -4.33
CA LEU A 69 -12.24 -12.80 -4.15
C LEU A 69 -11.47 -13.45 -5.31
N LEU A 70 -11.71 -13.00 -6.55
CA LEU A 70 -11.12 -13.57 -7.76
C LEU A 70 -9.92 -12.78 -8.31
N GLY A 71 -9.62 -11.61 -7.74
CA GLY A 71 -8.62 -10.65 -8.26
C GLY A 71 -7.15 -11.03 -8.08
N GLY A 72 -6.84 -12.14 -7.41
CA GLY A 72 -5.45 -12.54 -7.10
C GLY A 72 -4.85 -11.70 -5.97
N ILE A 73 -3.51 -11.52 -5.94
CA ILE A 73 -2.80 -10.75 -4.90
C ILE A 73 -1.76 -9.79 -5.52
N SER A 74 -1.65 -9.73 -6.85
CA SER A 74 -0.59 -9.00 -7.55
C SER A 74 -0.56 -7.50 -7.22
N VAL A 75 -1.73 -6.85 -7.16
CA VAL A 75 -1.84 -5.43 -6.80
C VAL A 75 -1.48 -5.19 -5.33
N ALA A 76 -1.83 -6.11 -4.43
CA ALA A 76 -1.48 -6.02 -3.02
C ALA A 76 0.05 -6.12 -2.82
N TYR A 77 0.70 -7.09 -3.48
CA TYR A 77 2.16 -7.21 -3.48
C TYR A 77 2.83 -5.98 -4.07
N GLY A 78 2.33 -5.50 -5.22
CA GLY A 78 2.77 -4.25 -5.79
C GLY A 78 2.72 -3.13 -4.76
N LEU A 79 1.60 -2.92 -4.07
CA LEU A 79 1.48 -1.88 -3.05
C LEU A 79 2.48 -2.03 -1.89
N VAL A 80 2.71 -3.24 -1.41
CA VAL A 80 3.65 -3.51 -0.31
C VAL A 80 5.09 -3.27 -0.76
N GLU A 81 5.47 -3.70 -1.96
CA GLU A 81 6.80 -3.45 -2.52
C GLU A 81 7.12 -1.96 -2.65
N LEU A 82 6.10 -1.13 -2.92
CA LEU A 82 6.27 0.31 -3.10
C LEU A 82 6.60 1.06 -1.81
N LEU A 83 6.48 0.41 -0.65
CA LEU A 83 6.83 1.08 0.59
C LEU A 83 8.34 1.06 0.84
N PRO A 84 8.94 2.21 1.17
CA PRO A 84 10.29 2.24 1.67
C PRO A 84 10.38 1.34 2.91
N ALA A 85 11.35 0.43 2.93
CA ALA A 85 11.57 -0.45 4.07
C ALA A 85 11.75 0.35 5.39
N ASP A 86 12.29 1.57 5.28
CA ASP A 86 12.54 2.49 6.37
C ASP A 86 11.25 3.01 7.03
N VAL A 87 10.13 3.07 6.29
CA VAL A 87 8.81 3.45 6.84
C VAL A 87 8.20 2.30 7.65
N LEU A 88 8.55 1.05 7.34
CA LEU A 88 8.08 -0.13 8.07
C LEU A 88 8.98 -0.51 9.25
N SER A 89 10.24 -0.08 9.21
CA SER A 89 11.22 -0.32 10.25
C SER A 89 11.99 0.97 10.53
N PRO A 90 11.42 1.88 11.34
CA PRO A 90 12.11 3.09 11.79
C PRO A 90 13.52 2.77 12.27
N PRO A 91 14.54 3.62 11.98
CA PRO A 91 15.95 3.37 12.32
C PRO A 91 16.18 3.07 13.80
N ASN A 92 15.30 3.59 14.65
CA ASN A 92 15.37 3.48 16.10
C ASN A 92 14.82 2.11 16.61
N GLY A 93 14.32 1.25 15.72
CA GLY A 93 13.67 -0.02 16.05
C GLY A 93 12.26 0.12 16.63
N ASP A 94 11.70 1.32 16.64
CA ASP A 94 10.35 1.61 17.13
C ASP A 94 9.26 1.12 16.14
N PRO A 95 8.06 0.75 16.61
CA PRO A 95 6.95 0.39 15.73
C PRO A 95 6.55 1.56 14.80
N ALA A 96 6.21 1.26 13.53
CA ALA A 96 5.82 2.25 12.51
C ALA A 96 4.46 2.94 12.77
N VAL A 97 3.93 2.89 14.00
CA VAL A 97 2.59 3.35 14.37
C VAL A 97 2.33 4.82 14.01
N PRO A 98 3.20 5.79 14.37
CA PRO A 98 2.96 7.20 14.03
C PRO A 98 2.94 7.43 12.51
N MET A 99 3.79 6.73 11.77
CA MET A 99 3.87 6.80 10.31
C MET A 99 2.60 6.23 9.67
N LEU A 100 2.13 5.06 10.11
CA LEU A 100 0.90 4.44 9.61
C LEU A 100 -0.34 5.27 9.90
N ILE A 101 -0.44 5.88 11.10
CA ILE A 101 -1.54 6.79 11.44
C ILE A 101 -1.49 8.04 10.55
N SER A 102 -0.30 8.60 10.31
CA SER A 102 -0.14 9.73 9.38
C SER A 102 -0.53 9.36 7.96
N LEU A 103 -0.15 8.16 7.50
CA LEU A 103 -0.43 7.63 6.16
C LEU A 103 -1.93 7.54 5.92
N PHE A 104 -2.60 6.73 6.74
CA PHE A 104 -4.03 6.47 6.58
C PHE A 104 -4.86 7.69 6.96
N GLY A 105 -4.45 8.44 7.98
CA GLY A 105 -5.11 9.67 8.41
C GLY A 105 -5.10 10.74 7.32
N THR A 106 -3.95 10.99 6.70
CA THR A 106 -3.83 11.99 5.63
C THR A 106 -4.58 11.55 4.37
N ALA A 107 -4.44 10.28 3.97
CA ALA A 107 -5.15 9.74 2.81
C ALA A 107 -6.68 9.78 3.01
N LEU A 108 -7.18 9.40 4.18
CA LEU A 108 -8.59 9.46 4.54
C LEU A 108 -9.11 10.90 4.61
N ALA A 109 -8.36 11.81 5.25
CA ALA A 109 -8.74 13.22 5.35
C ALA A 109 -8.89 13.85 3.96
N TRP A 110 -7.96 13.56 3.05
CA TRP A 110 -8.02 14.04 1.67
C TRP A 110 -9.20 13.44 0.88
N ASN A 111 -9.46 12.14 1.06
CA ASN A 111 -10.63 11.48 0.48
C ASN A 111 -11.94 12.15 0.94
N LEU A 112 -12.11 12.36 2.25
CA LEU A 112 -13.30 13.04 2.79
C LEU A 112 -13.40 14.50 2.34
N PHE A 113 -12.27 15.19 2.23
CA PHE A 113 -12.23 16.57 1.75
C PHE A 113 -12.70 16.66 0.29
N THR A 114 -12.13 15.85 -0.59
CA THR A 114 -12.51 15.83 -2.02
C THR A 114 -13.96 15.39 -2.22
N TRP A 115 -14.44 14.46 -1.41
CA TRP A 115 -15.86 14.10 -1.36
C TRP A 115 -16.77 15.29 -1.07
N TRP A 116 -16.43 16.06 -0.03
CA TRP A 116 -17.23 17.20 0.42
C TRP A 116 -17.40 18.25 -0.69
N PHE A 117 -16.39 18.41 -1.55
CA PHE A 117 -16.43 19.30 -2.71
C PHE A 117 -16.92 18.63 -4.01
N GLY A 118 -17.27 17.34 -3.97
CA GLY A 118 -17.73 16.59 -5.14
C GLY A 118 -16.65 16.41 -6.21
N ILE A 119 -15.37 16.46 -5.82
CA ILE A 119 -14.24 16.32 -6.73
C ILE A 119 -13.92 14.82 -6.88
N PRO A 120 -13.92 14.27 -8.11
CA PRO A 120 -13.47 12.89 -8.33
C PRO A 120 -11.99 12.79 -7.97
N ASN A 121 -11.66 11.83 -7.11
CA ASN A 121 -10.34 11.68 -6.53
C ASN A 121 -9.84 10.26 -6.75
N SER A 122 -8.52 10.10 -6.87
CA SER A 122 -7.87 8.79 -6.97
C SER A 122 -7.25 8.43 -5.62
N SER A 123 -7.83 7.44 -4.95
CA SER A 123 -7.30 6.88 -3.69
C SER A 123 -5.85 6.43 -3.79
N SER A 124 -5.44 5.90 -4.95
CA SER A 124 -4.06 5.49 -5.20
C SER A 124 -3.09 6.67 -5.15
N HIS A 125 -3.45 7.82 -5.74
CA HIS A 125 -2.64 9.04 -5.64
C HIS A 125 -2.56 9.57 -4.21
N CYS A 126 -3.64 9.41 -3.43
CA CYS A 126 -3.66 9.84 -2.02
C CYS A 126 -2.69 9.02 -1.17
N VAL A 127 -2.72 7.69 -1.31
CA VAL A 127 -1.83 6.80 -0.57
C VAL A 127 -0.38 7.05 -0.96
N ILE A 128 -0.08 7.15 -2.26
CA ILE A 128 1.29 7.42 -2.74
C ILE A 128 1.77 8.81 -2.26
N GLY A 129 0.92 9.83 -2.37
CA GLY A 129 1.23 11.18 -1.91
C GLY A 129 1.50 11.23 -0.40
N ALA A 130 0.71 10.50 0.39
CA ALA A 130 0.91 10.39 1.83
C ALA A 130 2.19 9.61 2.17
N LEU A 131 2.55 8.56 1.43
CA LEU A 131 3.83 7.85 1.56
C LEU A 131 5.02 8.78 1.30
N ILE A 132 4.99 9.52 0.20
CA ILE A 132 6.03 10.51 -0.14
C ILE A 132 6.11 11.57 0.96
N GLY A 133 4.96 12.06 1.45
CA GLY A 133 4.91 13.03 2.54
C GLY A 133 5.55 12.53 3.84
N ILE A 134 5.33 11.24 4.19
CA ILE A 134 5.98 10.62 5.35
C ILE A 134 7.47 10.49 5.13
N ALA A 135 7.91 10.03 3.96
CA ALA A 135 9.34 9.84 3.68
C ALA A 135 10.10 11.18 3.71
N ILE A 136 9.51 12.25 3.16
CA ILE A 136 10.06 13.62 3.25
C ILE A 136 10.05 14.11 4.71
N GLY A 137 8.94 13.90 5.43
CA GLY A 137 8.81 14.30 6.83
C GLY A 137 9.84 13.62 7.72
N ASP A 138 10.09 12.33 7.51
CA ASP A 138 11.10 11.54 8.22
C ASP A 138 12.52 12.04 7.92
N ALA A 139 12.85 12.28 6.64
CA ALA A 139 14.15 12.82 6.24
C ALA A 139 14.42 14.20 6.87
N LEU A 140 13.41 15.07 6.96
CA LEU A 140 13.50 16.38 7.59
C LEU A 140 13.70 16.29 9.11
N LEU A 141 13.01 15.36 9.77
CA LEU A 141 13.10 15.18 11.23
C LEU A 141 14.42 14.53 11.66
N HIS A 142 14.95 13.61 10.86
CA HIS A 142 16.19 12.88 11.14
C HIS A 142 17.42 13.46 10.41
N THR A 143 17.30 14.62 9.77
CA THR A 143 18.39 15.32 9.06
C THR A 143 19.13 14.43 8.05
N ARG A 144 18.42 13.50 7.39
CA ARG A 144 18.97 12.63 6.35
C ARG A 144 18.87 13.29 4.98
N ASP A 145 19.78 12.94 4.08
CA ASP A 145 19.72 13.43 2.72
C ASP A 145 18.49 12.83 1.98
N LEU A 146 17.76 13.67 1.26
CA LEU A 146 16.51 13.27 0.57
C LEU A 146 16.76 12.27 -0.56
N GLY A 147 18.01 12.20 -1.05
CA GLY A 147 18.43 11.30 -2.12
C GLY A 147 18.37 9.82 -1.74
N ASN A 148 18.75 9.48 -0.50
CA ASN A 148 18.95 8.08 -0.08
C ASN A 148 17.82 7.55 0.81
N SER A 149 16.96 8.43 1.34
CA SER A 149 15.82 8.06 2.19
C SER A 149 14.55 7.71 1.39
N VAL A 150 14.53 7.98 0.08
CA VAL A 150 13.36 7.81 -0.78
C VAL A 150 13.76 7.04 -2.04
N ASP A 151 13.12 5.91 -2.31
CA ASP A 151 13.31 5.20 -3.58
C ASP A 151 12.59 5.93 -4.73
N TRP A 152 13.31 6.89 -5.32
CA TRP A 152 12.84 7.69 -6.45
C TRP A 152 12.56 6.86 -7.70
N SER A 153 13.29 5.75 -7.89
CA SER A 153 13.09 4.83 -9.02
C SER A 153 11.71 4.18 -8.92
N GLN A 154 11.36 3.72 -7.73
CA GLN A 154 10.10 3.06 -7.45
C GLN A 154 8.90 4.03 -7.54
N ILE A 155 9.04 5.24 -7.00
CA ILE A 155 8.01 6.30 -7.16
C ILE A 155 7.77 6.59 -8.64
N TRP A 156 8.83 6.76 -9.42
CA TRP A 156 8.71 7.08 -10.85
C TRP A 156 8.04 5.95 -11.64
N LYS A 157 8.33 4.69 -11.29
CA LYS A 157 7.67 3.51 -11.87
C LYS A 157 6.16 3.55 -11.68
N ILE A 158 5.67 3.91 -10.48
CA ILE A 158 4.22 4.01 -10.22
C ILE A 158 3.61 5.20 -10.94
N LEU A 159 4.20 6.39 -10.81
CA LEU A 159 3.67 7.61 -11.42
C LEU A 159 3.53 7.42 -12.93
N ARG A 160 4.49 6.73 -13.56
CA ARG A 160 4.42 6.35 -14.96
C ARG A 160 3.27 5.37 -15.23
N ALA A 161 3.08 4.34 -14.41
CA ALA A 161 1.96 3.40 -14.57
C ALA A 161 0.59 4.11 -14.43
N LEU A 162 0.47 5.02 -13.44
CA LEU A 162 -0.72 5.85 -13.19
C LEU A 162 -0.97 6.87 -14.31
N ALA A 163 0.07 7.39 -14.96
CA ALA A 163 -0.07 8.31 -16.10
C ALA A 163 -0.40 7.58 -17.41
N ILE A 164 0.09 6.35 -17.60
CA ILE A 164 -0.15 5.56 -18.82
C ILE A 164 -1.55 4.93 -18.81
N SER A 165 -2.07 4.54 -17.65
CA SER A 165 -3.34 3.80 -17.59
C SER A 165 -4.56 4.56 -18.14
N PRO A 166 -4.75 5.88 -17.92
CA PRO A 166 -5.86 6.62 -18.53
C PRO A 166 -5.70 6.74 -20.05
N LEU A 167 -4.46 6.86 -20.55
CA LEU A 167 -4.19 6.92 -21.99
C LEU A 167 -4.53 5.60 -22.67
N LEU A 168 -4.12 4.47 -22.07
CA LEU A 168 -4.50 3.14 -22.55
C LEU A 168 -6.01 2.94 -22.50
N GLY A 169 -6.66 3.38 -21.42
CA GLY A 169 -8.12 3.35 -21.28
C GLY A 169 -8.82 4.17 -22.38
N LEU A 170 -8.32 5.37 -22.69
CA LEU A 170 -8.85 6.25 -23.73
C LEU A 170 -8.70 5.63 -25.12
N VAL A 171 -7.52 5.10 -25.44
CA VAL A 171 -7.26 4.45 -26.74
C VAL A 171 -8.10 3.19 -26.88
N GLY A 172 -8.19 2.36 -25.83
CA GLY A 172 -9.01 1.14 -25.83
C GLY A 172 -10.50 1.43 -25.96
N ALA A 173 -11.02 2.39 -25.18
CA ALA A 173 -12.41 2.81 -25.25
C ALA A 173 -12.74 3.46 -26.61
N GLY A 174 -11.84 4.30 -27.13
CA GLY A 174 -11.97 4.90 -28.46
C GLY A 174 -11.99 3.85 -29.56
N GLY A 175 -11.06 2.88 -29.52
CA GLY A 175 -11.04 1.75 -30.45
C GLY A 175 -12.32 0.93 -30.41
N LEU A 176 -12.78 0.57 -29.20
CA LEU A 176 -14.04 -0.17 -29.01
C LEU A 176 -15.25 0.62 -29.53
N TYR A 177 -15.28 1.94 -29.29
CA TYR A 177 -16.31 2.83 -29.82
C TYR A 177 -16.33 2.82 -31.36
N PHE A 178 -15.17 2.96 -32.02
CA PHE A 178 -15.09 2.91 -33.47
C PHE A 178 -15.52 1.56 -34.03
N ILE A 179 -15.14 0.45 -33.38
CA ILE A 179 -15.56 -0.90 -33.76
C ILE A 179 -17.09 -1.02 -33.67
N ILE A 180 -17.68 -0.69 -32.51
CA ILE A 180 -19.13 -0.78 -32.32
C ILE A 180 -19.88 0.14 -33.31
N LYS A 181 -19.36 1.33 -33.58
CA LYS A 181 -19.94 2.27 -34.55
C LYS A 181 -19.98 1.70 -35.97
N HIS A 182 -18.97 0.92 -36.37
CA HIS A 182 -18.94 0.28 -37.69
C HIS A 182 -19.78 -1.00 -37.77
N LEU A 183 -19.92 -1.75 -36.67
CA LEU A 183 -20.73 -2.98 -36.67
C LEU A 183 -22.23 -2.70 -36.44
N VAL A 184 -22.56 -1.70 -35.62
CA VAL A 184 -23.94 -1.41 -35.20
C VAL A 184 -24.44 -0.13 -35.88
N HIS A 185 -25.12 -0.31 -37.01
CA HIS A 185 -25.79 0.76 -37.75
C HIS A 185 -27.24 0.93 -37.26
N ASP A 186 -27.42 1.42 -36.03
CA ASP A 186 -28.74 1.76 -35.49
C ASP A 186 -28.82 3.29 -35.24
N PRO A 187 -29.53 4.05 -36.10
CA PRO A 187 -29.65 5.51 -35.97
C PRO A 187 -30.24 5.98 -34.64
N GLU A 188 -31.04 5.13 -33.98
CA GLU A 188 -31.73 5.47 -32.73
C GLU A 188 -30.76 5.48 -31.53
N LEU A 189 -29.63 4.75 -31.60
CA LEU A 189 -28.57 4.78 -30.57
C LEU A 189 -27.79 6.10 -30.54
N TYR A 190 -27.83 6.87 -31.64
CA TYR A 190 -27.15 8.16 -31.76
C TYR A 190 -28.06 9.35 -31.44
N GLN A 191 -29.33 9.09 -31.08
CA GLN A 191 -30.26 10.11 -30.63
C GLN A 191 -30.38 10.08 -29.10
N PRO A 192 -30.45 11.25 -28.44
CA PRO A 192 -30.67 11.30 -27.01
C PRO A 192 -32.00 10.60 -26.64
N PRO A 193 -32.10 9.93 -25.48
CA PRO A 193 -33.31 9.21 -25.08
C PRO A 193 -34.53 10.15 -25.09
N GLN A 194 -35.52 9.86 -25.94
CA GLN A 194 -36.75 10.65 -26.01
C GLN A 194 -37.81 10.08 -25.05
N GLY A 195 -38.10 10.83 -23.98
CA GLY A 195 -39.15 10.51 -23.01
C GLY A 195 -38.80 9.40 -22.01
N ASP A 196 -39.83 8.79 -21.43
CA ASP A 196 -39.70 7.84 -20.30
C ASP A 196 -39.47 6.38 -20.72
N LYS A 197 -39.18 6.11 -22.01
CA LYS A 197 -39.11 4.76 -22.56
C LYS A 197 -37.84 4.02 -22.10
N PRO A 198 -37.95 2.76 -21.65
CA PRO A 198 -36.78 1.97 -21.29
C PRO A 198 -35.93 1.65 -22.53
N THR A 199 -34.62 1.50 -22.32
CA THR A 199 -33.67 1.07 -23.36
C THR A 199 -34.08 -0.29 -23.95
N ARG A 200 -33.79 -0.50 -25.25
CA ARG A 200 -34.01 -1.78 -25.94
C ARG A 200 -33.35 -2.91 -25.15
N GLY A 201 -33.98 -4.09 -25.09
CA GLY A 201 -33.57 -5.19 -24.23
C GLY A 201 -32.10 -5.65 -24.39
N TRP A 202 -31.59 -5.65 -25.61
CA TRP A 202 -30.19 -6.03 -25.88
C TRP A 202 -29.19 -4.95 -25.41
N VAL A 203 -29.50 -3.66 -25.60
CA VAL A 203 -28.69 -2.52 -25.11
C VAL A 203 -28.67 -2.52 -23.59
N ARG A 204 -29.83 -2.76 -22.99
CA ARG A 204 -29.97 -2.91 -21.54
C ARG A 204 -29.10 -4.05 -21.00
N GLY A 205 -29.14 -5.22 -21.66
CA GLY A 205 -28.27 -6.35 -21.32
C GLY A 205 -26.79 -6.01 -21.41
N LEU A 206 -26.38 -5.32 -22.49
CA LEU A 206 -25.00 -4.87 -22.68
C LEU A 206 -24.57 -3.88 -21.60
N LEU A 207 -25.39 -2.90 -21.25
CA LEU A 207 -25.10 -1.91 -20.20
C LEU A 207 -25.00 -2.56 -18.81
N ILE A 208 -25.83 -3.56 -18.52
CA ILE A 208 -25.73 -4.32 -17.27
C ILE A 208 -24.42 -5.14 -17.28
N LEU A 209 -24.06 -5.75 -18.41
CA LEU A 209 -22.82 -6.51 -18.54
C LEU A 209 -21.58 -5.62 -18.39
N THR A 210 -21.56 -4.42 -18.97
CA THR A 210 -20.45 -3.47 -18.79
C THR A 210 -20.38 -2.97 -17.35
N CYS A 211 -21.51 -2.63 -16.73
CA CYS A 211 -21.57 -2.29 -15.30
C CYS A 211 -21.01 -3.43 -14.44
N THR A 212 -21.38 -4.67 -14.72
CA THR A 212 -20.86 -5.87 -14.04
C THR A 212 -19.35 -5.98 -14.19
N GLY A 213 -18.83 -5.86 -15.41
CA GLY A 213 -17.40 -5.96 -15.69
C GLY A 213 -16.59 -4.83 -15.06
N VAL A 214 -17.10 -3.59 -15.07
CA VAL A 214 -16.45 -2.44 -14.44
C VAL A 214 -16.44 -2.61 -12.91
N SER A 215 -17.57 -2.96 -12.29
CA SER A 215 -17.63 -3.22 -10.84
C SER A 215 -16.74 -4.38 -10.40
N PHE A 216 -16.67 -5.45 -11.19
CA PHE A 216 -15.76 -6.57 -10.94
C PHE A 216 -14.30 -6.15 -11.03
N SER A 217 -13.92 -5.47 -12.12
CA SER A 217 -12.55 -4.97 -12.33
C SER A 217 -12.14 -3.98 -11.23
N HIS A 218 -13.06 -3.12 -10.84
CA HIS A 218 -12.89 -2.19 -9.72
C HIS A 218 -12.58 -2.95 -8.42
N GLY A 219 -13.42 -3.91 -8.04
CA GLY A 219 -13.20 -4.73 -6.84
C GLY A 219 -11.88 -5.51 -6.88
N SER A 220 -11.51 -6.06 -8.04
CA SER A 220 -10.25 -6.79 -8.21
C SER A 220 -9.00 -5.92 -8.07
N ASN A 221 -9.10 -4.61 -8.33
CA ASN A 221 -7.99 -3.68 -8.21
C ASN A 221 -7.97 -3.05 -6.82
N ASP A 222 -9.08 -2.41 -6.44
CA ASP A 222 -9.17 -1.65 -5.20
C ASP A 222 -9.22 -2.53 -3.96
N GLY A 223 -9.95 -3.65 -4.00
CA GLY A 223 -9.95 -4.60 -2.89
C GLY A 223 -8.57 -5.17 -2.57
N GLN A 224 -7.71 -5.31 -3.60
CA GLN A 224 -6.33 -5.75 -3.41
C GLN A 224 -5.45 -4.66 -2.82
N LYS A 225 -5.71 -3.38 -3.12
CA LYS A 225 -5.05 -2.28 -2.42
C LYS A 225 -5.42 -2.30 -0.94
N SER A 226 -6.69 -2.52 -0.60
CA SER A 226 -7.13 -2.67 0.79
C SER A 226 -6.36 -3.77 1.52
N ILE A 227 -6.22 -4.94 0.88
CA ILE A 227 -5.46 -6.08 1.43
C ILE A 227 -4.00 -5.68 1.65
N GLY A 228 -3.38 -4.98 0.69
CA GLY A 228 -2.02 -4.45 0.83
C GLY A 228 -1.88 -3.48 2.00
N LEU A 229 -2.82 -2.54 2.20
CA LEU A 229 -2.79 -1.59 3.33
C LEU A 229 -3.00 -2.31 4.69
N ILE A 230 -3.82 -3.36 4.73
CA ILE A 230 -3.98 -4.18 5.93
C ILE A 230 -2.71 -4.97 6.22
N MET A 231 -2.12 -5.62 5.20
CA MET A 231 -0.83 -6.31 5.33
C MET A 231 0.25 -5.36 5.83
N LEU A 232 0.27 -4.14 5.32
CA LEU A 232 1.20 -3.11 5.75
C LEU A 232 1.05 -2.77 7.22
N THR A 233 -0.19 -2.62 7.67
CA THR A 233 -0.51 -2.35 9.08
C THR A 233 0.01 -3.47 9.97
N ILE A 234 -0.20 -4.72 9.55
CA ILE A 234 0.25 -5.90 10.29
C ILE A 234 1.77 -5.97 10.33
N ILE A 235 2.45 -5.81 9.19
CA ILE A 235 3.92 -5.88 9.09
C ILE A 235 4.58 -4.74 9.87
N GLY A 236 4.07 -3.50 9.78
CA GLY A 236 4.65 -2.33 10.44
C GLY A 236 4.44 -2.30 11.96
N ILE A 237 3.38 -2.93 12.48
CA ILE A 237 3.07 -2.96 13.92
C ILE A 237 3.56 -4.26 14.58
N LEU A 238 3.49 -5.38 13.87
CA LEU A 238 3.84 -6.71 14.37
C LEU A 238 4.87 -7.43 13.45
N PRO A 239 6.03 -6.83 13.16
CA PRO A 239 7.02 -7.43 12.27
C PRO A 239 7.53 -8.78 12.84
N ALA A 240 7.65 -8.89 14.16
CA ALA A 240 8.23 -10.06 14.81
C ALA A 240 7.36 -11.32 14.77
N THR A 241 6.04 -11.17 14.69
CA THR A 241 5.12 -12.33 14.71
C THR A 241 4.85 -12.86 13.30
N PHE A 242 5.10 -12.05 12.27
CA PHE A 242 4.80 -12.40 10.87
C PHE A 242 6.04 -12.53 9.98
N ALA A 243 7.17 -11.88 10.31
CA ALA A 243 8.41 -11.97 9.51
C ALA A 243 9.40 -13.02 10.02
N LEU A 244 9.23 -13.55 11.24
CA LEU A 244 10.12 -14.54 11.84
C LEU A 244 9.41 -15.88 11.99
N ALA A 245 10.09 -16.98 11.64
CA ALA A 245 9.65 -18.32 11.99
C ALA A 245 9.58 -18.41 13.53
N SER A 246 8.37 -18.32 14.08
CA SER A 246 8.10 -18.35 15.52
C SER A 246 8.63 -19.62 16.21
N ASP A 247 8.89 -20.67 15.43
CA ASP A 247 9.39 -21.97 15.89
C ASP A 247 10.92 -22.09 15.80
N SER A 248 11.62 -21.06 15.31
CA SER A 248 13.08 -21.08 15.23
C SER A 248 13.71 -20.63 16.56
N THR A 249 14.44 -21.53 17.22
CA THR A 249 15.24 -21.17 18.40
C THR A 249 16.26 -20.09 18.01
N PRO A 250 16.26 -18.92 18.69
CA PRO A 250 17.21 -17.86 18.40
C PRO A 250 18.65 -18.36 18.50
N ARG A 251 19.37 -18.41 17.37
CA ARG A 251 20.81 -18.73 17.34
C ARG A 251 21.64 -17.51 17.75
N ILE A 252 21.29 -16.91 18.89
CA ILE A 252 21.94 -15.71 19.46
C ILE A 252 23.48 -15.84 19.51
N PRO A 253 24.07 -17.02 19.85
CA PRO A 253 25.53 -17.17 19.85
C PRO A 253 26.19 -16.88 18.49
N HIS A 254 25.51 -17.21 17.39
CA HIS A 254 26.01 -16.97 16.04
C HIS A 254 25.73 -15.54 15.55
N VAL A 255 24.77 -14.82 16.13
CA VAL A 255 24.48 -13.43 15.76
C VAL A 255 25.68 -12.54 16.09
N ALA A 256 26.28 -12.71 17.28
CA ALA A 256 27.48 -11.98 17.66
C ALA A 256 28.69 -12.31 16.76
N GLU A 257 28.83 -13.59 16.39
CA GLU A 257 29.87 -14.07 15.47
C GLU A 257 29.70 -13.46 14.06
N TYR A 258 28.49 -13.50 13.50
CA TYR A 258 28.18 -12.92 12.20
C TYR A 258 28.33 -11.39 12.18
N ALA A 259 27.86 -10.69 13.21
CA ALA A 259 28.01 -9.24 13.32
C ALA A 259 29.50 -8.84 13.37
N THR A 260 30.32 -9.60 14.11
CA THR A 260 31.77 -9.34 14.20
C THR A 260 32.47 -9.64 12.86
N SER A 261 32.03 -10.66 12.13
CA SER A 261 32.55 -10.95 10.79
C SER A 261 32.16 -9.90 9.72
N ALA A 262 31.06 -9.17 9.95
CA ALA A 262 30.56 -8.12 9.07
C ALA A 262 31.27 -6.76 9.25
N ALA A 263 31.82 -6.50 10.44
CA ALA A 263 32.53 -5.25 10.77
C ALA A 263 33.55 -4.77 9.72
N PRO A 264 34.48 -5.61 9.22
CA PRO A 264 35.47 -5.15 8.24
C PRO A 264 34.86 -4.76 6.89
N LEU A 265 33.72 -5.36 6.50
CA LEU A 265 33.01 -5.01 5.26
C LEU A 265 32.29 -3.68 5.40
N ILE A 266 31.67 -3.42 6.56
CA ILE A 266 31.00 -2.16 6.88
C ILE A 266 32.02 -1.01 7.02
N GLU A 267 33.20 -1.28 7.57
CA GLU A 267 34.30 -0.28 7.64
C GLU A 267 34.81 0.11 6.24
N GLN A 268 34.84 -0.84 5.31
CA GLN A 268 35.40 -0.64 3.97
C GLN A 268 34.42 0.07 3.01
N TYR A 269 33.11 -0.16 3.15
CA TYR A 269 32.09 0.33 2.24
C TYR A 269 31.03 1.15 2.98
N ASP A 270 31.19 2.47 3.00
CA ASP A 270 30.23 3.42 3.57
C ASP A 270 29.60 4.24 2.46
N HIS A 271 28.35 3.92 2.10
CA HIS A 271 27.66 4.60 1.00
C HIS A 271 26.48 5.49 1.42
N ASP A 272 26.16 5.59 2.72
CA ASP A 272 24.99 6.34 3.20
C ASP A 272 25.21 7.05 4.57
N GLY A 273 26.44 7.07 5.09
CA GLY A 273 26.75 7.71 6.38
C GLY A 273 26.28 6.90 7.61
N LEU A 274 25.89 5.64 7.41
CA LEU A 274 25.38 4.73 8.45
C LEU A 274 26.49 3.91 9.12
N ARG A 275 27.76 4.09 8.72
CA ARG A 275 28.90 3.32 9.21
C ARG A 275 29.04 3.40 10.74
N ASP A 276 28.95 4.59 11.30
CA ASP A 276 29.26 4.82 12.72
C ASP A 276 28.19 4.18 13.63
N GLU A 277 26.92 4.22 13.22
CA GLU A 277 25.82 3.53 13.90
C GLU A 277 25.96 2.01 13.78
N ALA A 278 26.20 1.50 12.57
CA ALA A 278 26.35 0.06 12.32
C ALA A 278 27.53 -0.56 13.09
N ILE A 279 28.68 0.12 13.16
CA ILE A 279 29.85 -0.34 13.93
C ILE A 279 29.55 -0.28 15.44
N ALA A 280 28.85 0.76 15.91
CA ALA A 280 28.41 0.82 17.29
C ALA A 280 27.46 -0.35 17.63
N ALA A 281 26.57 -0.73 16.70
CA ALA A 281 25.67 -1.87 16.82
C ALA A 281 26.42 -3.21 16.90
N VAL A 282 27.42 -3.43 16.05
CA VAL A 282 28.32 -4.59 16.15
C VAL A 282 28.99 -4.65 17.54
N GLY A 283 29.42 -3.50 18.05
CA GLY A 283 29.98 -3.38 19.40
C GLY A 283 29.01 -3.73 20.52
N ARG A 284 27.70 -3.46 20.34
CA ARG A 284 26.65 -3.83 21.29
C ARG A 284 26.31 -5.32 21.21
N LEU A 285 26.20 -5.87 20.00
CA LEU A 285 25.93 -7.29 19.75
C LEU A 285 27.05 -8.20 20.28
N SER A 286 28.31 -7.81 20.10
CA SER A 286 29.47 -8.56 20.61
C SER A 286 29.57 -8.62 22.12
N ARG A 287 28.91 -7.70 22.84
CA ARG A 287 28.87 -7.64 24.31
C ARG A 287 27.57 -8.17 24.90
N THR A 288 26.63 -8.59 24.06
CA THR A 288 25.30 -9.05 24.49
C THR A 288 25.39 -10.46 25.07
N ASP A 289 25.13 -10.60 26.36
CA ASP A 289 25.07 -11.91 27.04
C ASP A 289 23.77 -12.65 26.65
N ALA A 290 23.92 -13.83 26.04
CA ALA A 290 22.81 -14.65 25.54
C ALA A 290 21.78 -15.02 26.63
N ALA A 291 22.14 -14.94 27.91
CA ALA A 291 21.25 -15.23 29.04
C ALA A 291 20.30 -14.07 29.42
N HIS A 292 20.61 -12.81 29.06
CA HIS A 292 19.85 -11.62 29.47
C HIS A 292 19.59 -10.66 28.31
N VAL A 293 19.06 -11.19 27.21
CA VAL A 293 18.79 -10.39 26.00
C VAL A 293 17.37 -9.87 26.00
N VAL A 294 17.20 -8.55 25.93
CA VAL A 294 15.91 -7.93 25.60
C VAL A 294 15.68 -8.07 24.09
N PRO A 295 14.65 -8.80 23.63
CA PRO A 295 14.50 -9.14 22.21
C PRO A 295 14.36 -7.94 21.26
N SER A 296 13.88 -6.79 21.75
CA SER A 296 13.78 -5.56 20.96
C SER A 296 15.15 -4.91 20.72
N VAL A 297 16.03 -4.91 21.71
CA VAL A 297 17.38 -4.33 21.62
C VAL A 297 18.25 -5.14 20.67
N LEU A 298 18.22 -6.47 20.80
CA LEU A 298 18.91 -7.37 19.88
C LEU A 298 18.46 -7.15 18.43
N ARG A 299 17.15 -6.94 18.22
CA ARG A 299 16.59 -6.71 16.90
C ARG A 299 17.06 -5.38 16.31
N ALA A 300 16.99 -4.29 17.08
CA ALA A 300 17.45 -2.97 16.64
C ALA A 300 18.93 -3.02 16.22
N ASP A 301 19.78 -3.63 17.05
CA ASP A 301 21.20 -3.75 16.74
C ASP A 301 21.46 -4.64 15.51
N MET A 302 20.70 -5.74 15.33
CA MET A 302 20.79 -6.56 14.12
C MET A 302 20.37 -5.80 12.86
N TYR A 303 19.35 -4.95 12.93
CA TYR A 303 18.92 -4.13 11.80
C TYR A 303 19.99 -3.12 11.39
N GLU A 304 20.63 -2.44 12.34
CA GLU A 304 21.71 -1.49 12.04
C GLU A 304 22.89 -2.19 11.33
N VAL A 305 23.27 -3.40 11.78
CA VAL A 305 24.32 -4.18 11.11
C VAL A 305 23.91 -4.61 9.69
N VAL A 306 22.67 -5.08 9.51
CA VAL A 306 22.16 -5.49 8.19
C VAL A 306 22.00 -4.28 7.25
N ALA A 307 21.57 -3.12 7.76
CA ALA A 307 21.48 -1.89 6.99
C ALA A 307 22.86 -1.45 6.50
N GLY A 308 23.88 -1.48 7.37
CA GLY A 308 25.27 -1.24 6.96
C GLY A 308 25.79 -2.25 5.92
N LEU A 309 25.33 -3.51 5.97
CA LEU A 309 25.72 -4.55 5.01
C LEU A 309 25.01 -4.46 3.66
N LYS A 310 23.74 -4.02 3.60
CA LYS A 310 22.99 -3.88 2.33
C LYS A 310 23.73 -3.01 1.32
N VAL A 311 24.49 -2.06 1.84
CA VAL A 311 25.33 -1.10 1.10
C VAL A 311 26.53 -1.75 0.42
N THR A 312 26.94 -2.95 0.84
CA THR A 312 28.09 -3.69 0.30
C THR A 312 27.76 -4.54 -0.94
N CYS A 313 26.47 -4.71 -1.27
CA CYS A 313 26.03 -5.53 -2.40
C CYS A 313 25.79 -4.66 -3.64
N PRO A 314 26.43 -4.93 -4.80
CA PRO A 314 26.13 -4.21 -6.04
C PRO A 314 24.66 -4.45 -6.46
N PRO A 315 23.99 -3.47 -7.07
CA PRO A 315 22.56 -3.53 -7.41
C PRO A 315 22.18 -4.68 -8.34
N GLU A 316 23.14 -5.34 -8.99
CA GLU A 316 22.91 -6.49 -9.87
C GLU A 316 22.77 -7.84 -9.13
N MET A 317 23.00 -7.88 -7.80
CA MET A 317 22.95 -9.10 -6.99
C MET A 317 21.92 -9.06 -5.83
N SER A 318 20.93 -8.16 -5.84
CA SER A 318 19.81 -8.28 -4.88
C SER A 318 18.87 -9.43 -5.29
N PRO A 319 18.62 -10.44 -4.43
CA PRO A 319 17.60 -11.46 -4.70
C PRO A 319 16.20 -11.03 -4.24
N PHE A 320 16.01 -9.74 -3.95
CA PHE A 320 14.76 -9.11 -3.61
C PHE A 320 14.55 -7.89 -4.51
#